data_AF-S4XNJ6-F1
#
_entry.id   AF-S4XNJ6-F1
#
_cell.length_a   1.000
_cell.length_b   1.000
_cell.length_c   1.000
_cell.angle_alpha   90.00
_cell.angle_beta   90.00
_cell.angle_gamma   90.00
#
_symmetry.space_group_name_H-M   'P 1'
#
loop_
_entity.id
_entity.type
_entity.pdbx_description
1 polymer ?
#
loop_
_entity_poly.entity_id
_entity_poly.type
_entity_poly.pdbx_seq_one_letter_code
_entity_poly.pdbx_strand_id
1 'polypeptide(L)'
;MFRGMRARTVAESFALLTLTVTLVAGCSGSSDPGGDGGATGSGGLPSASGSTSGGAGSGGGSTTGGTGGTSVGTGGAGGGTGGAGSSVGATAGSGGGGAAGTGGSGAGEGAGAGGTANPGSELGAGTMEGSGRSSERYETGLVSRDGTPYVLITNGWGPGFGNHTVSWEGTSFTVESMSGSAGSMGQPASYPTVFCGRYSVREVPDCGLPAPSASITSLRTGWRWAKNGNEGQYNAAYDIWMGNGTQLQGYLMVWLRDPPRYQPAGQPNPAHQGVTVANVPGTWNIWNGMVNGLPITNWVRAEGNDSYEIEFDVMDFVRDAQTRGLSVPGNQVNAVAVGFEIWEGPITNLQSVDFYVDVN
;
A
#
# COMPACT_ATOMS: atom_id res chain seq x y z
N MET A 1 44.03 11.01 -32.44
CA MET A 1 43.98 11.49 -31.04
C MET A 1 42.56 11.32 -30.53
N PHE A 2 42.32 10.36 -29.62
CA PHE A 2 41.03 10.25 -28.93
C PHE A 2 41.05 11.08 -27.65
N ARG A 3 39.99 11.84 -27.38
CA ARG A 3 39.78 12.54 -26.10
C ARG A 3 38.36 12.24 -25.64
N GLY A 4 38.23 11.29 -24.71
CA GLY A 4 36.93 10.76 -24.30
C GLY A 4 36.10 11.77 -23.51
N MET A 5 34.79 11.80 -23.76
CA MET A 5 33.81 12.40 -22.86
C MET A 5 33.52 11.42 -21.73
N ARG A 6 33.60 11.90 -20.49
CA ARG A 6 33.22 11.12 -19.30
C ARG A 6 31.70 11.11 -19.18
N ALA A 7 31.10 9.92 -19.06
CA ALA A 7 29.77 9.80 -18.48
C ALA A 7 29.80 10.36 -17.04
N ARG A 8 28.78 11.16 -16.68
CA ARG A 8 28.50 11.52 -15.29
C ARG A 8 27.28 10.73 -14.84
N THR A 9 27.51 9.71 -14.03
CA THR A 9 26.48 9.08 -13.22
C THR A 9 25.92 10.13 -12.26
N VAL A 10 24.60 10.29 -12.23
CA VAL A 10 23.90 11.03 -11.17
C VAL A 10 23.29 9.99 -10.24
N ALA A 11 23.99 9.74 -9.15
CA ALA A 11 23.43 9.13 -7.94
C ALA A 11 23.33 10.24 -6.88
N GLU A 12 22.61 9.95 -5.78
CA GLU A 12 22.18 10.91 -4.75
C GLU A 12 20.97 11.76 -5.22
N SER A 13 19.85 11.86 -4.48
CA SER A 13 19.66 11.67 -3.04
C SER A 13 18.31 11.01 -2.69
N PHE A 14 18.33 9.98 -1.84
CA PHE A 14 17.15 9.52 -1.10
C PHE A 14 17.36 9.85 0.40
N ALA A 15 16.61 10.82 0.92
CA ALA A 15 16.61 11.14 2.34
C ALA A 15 15.56 10.28 3.06
N LEU A 16 15.99 9.19 3.68
CA LEU A 16 15.13 8.33 4.49
C LEU A 16 14.86 9.00 5.85
N LEU A 17 13.66 9.54 6.06
CA LEU A 17 13.30 10.19 7.32
C LEU A 17 12.78 9.18 8.35
N THR A 18 13.68 8.45 8.99
CA THR A 18 13.36 7.64 10.18
C THR A 18 13.40 8.51 11.44
N LEU A 19 12.23 8.89 11.96
CA LEU A 19 12.11 9.58 13.25
C LEU A 19 11.58 8.61 14.32
N THR A 20 12.43 8.27 15.28
CA THR A 20 12.07 7.46 16.45
C THR A 20 11.20 8.28 17.41
N VAL A 21 10.01 7.77 17.76
CA VAL A 21 9.15 8.39 18.79
C VAL A 21 9.32 7.65 20.12
N THR A 22 9.84 8.35 21.12
CA THR A 22 9.78 7.93 22.53
C THR A 22 8.50 8.50 23.14
N LEU A 23 7.55 7.64 23.52
CA LEU A 23 6.27 8.07 24.08
C LEU A 23 6.27 7.87 25.61
N VAL A 24 6.21 8.97 26.36
CA VAL A 24 6.11 8.96 27.82
C VAL A 24 4.66 8.73 28.22
N ALA A 25 4.40 7.66 28.97
CA ALA A 25 3.07 7.37 29.52
C ALA A 25 2.75 8.31 30.69
N GLY A 26 1.87 9.28 30.47
CA GLY A 26 1.31 10.14 31.50
C GLY A 26 -0.11 9.70 31.89
N CYS A 27 -0.25 9.05 33.05
CA CYS A 27 -1.57 8.72 33.60
C CYS A 27 -2.17 9.95 34.29
N SER A 28 -3.26 10.50 33.74
CA SER A 28 -4.03 11.58 34.38
C SER A 28 -5.04 11.01 35.38
N GLY A 29 -4.72 11.10 36.67
CA GLY A 29 -5.63 10.82 37.77
C GLY A 29 -6.47 12.05 38.14
N SER A 30 -7.75 11.82 38.50
CA SER A 30 -8.73 12.84 38.91
C SER A 30 -8.25 13.73 40.06
N SER A 31 -8.62 15.01 40.02
CA SER A 31 -8.43 15.96 41.12
C SER A 31 -9.78 16.42 41.70
N ASP A 32 -9.90 16.35 43.02
CA ASP A 32 -10.90 17.06 43.83
C ASP A 32 -10.17 18.03 44.79
N PRO A 33 -10.75 19.17 45.18
CA PRO A 33 -10.01 20.24 45.85
C PRO A 33 -10.06 20.19 47.38
N GLY A 34 -8.92 20.48 48.02
CA GLY A 34 -8.79 20.77 49.46
C GLY A 34 -7.59 21.70 49.68
N GLY A 35 -7.74 22.74 50.49
CA GLY A 35 -6.85 23.90 50.51
C GLY A 35 -5.81 23.97 51.64
N ASP A 36 -5.42 25.23 51.90
CA ASP A 36 -4.57 25.76 52.99
C ASP A 36 -3.02 25.75 52.84
N GLY A 37 -2.46 26.95 52.70
CA GLY A 37 -1.58 27.49 53.76
C GLY A 37 -0.08 27.72 53.48
N GLY A 38 0.32 29.00 53.36
CA GLY A 38 1.64 29.56 53.78
C GLY A 38 2.90 29.15 52.96
N ALA A 39 3.62 30.01 52.22
CA ALA A 39 4.28 31.30 52.52
C ALA A 39 5.76 31.19 52.95
N THR A 40 6.64 31.96 52.27
CA THR A 40 8.09 32.20 52.52
C THR A 40 9.03 30.98 52.33
N GLY A 41 10.30 31.12 51.91
CA GLY A 41 11.06 32.28 51.44
C GLY A 41 12.56 31.94 51.20
N SER A 42 13.26 32.79 50.43
CA SER A 42 14.74 32.92 50.32
C SER A 42 15.64 31.69 50.08
N GLY A 43 16.24 31.64 48.88
CA GLY A 43 17.70 31.83 48.70
C GLY A 43 18.69 30.69 49.00
N GLY A 44 19.75 30.61 48.17
CA GLY A 44 21.02 29.96 48.53
C GLY A 44 21.45 28.78 47.67
N LEU A 45 22.32 29.05 46.68
CA LEU A 45 23.38 28.09 46.33
C LEU A 45 24.38 28.07 47.49
N PRO A 46 25.07 26.93 47.73
CA PRO A 46 26.44 26.91 47.24
C PRO A 46 26.89 25.58 46.61
N SER A 47 28.03 25.67 45.93
CA SER A 47 28.72 24.60 45.22
C SER A 47 29.45 23.59 46.11
N ALA A 48 29.86 22.50 45.44
CA ALA A 48 31.23 21.95 45.43
C ALA A 48 31.53 20.64 46.19
N SER A 49 32.24 19.76 45.45
CA SER A 49 33.16 18.70 45.91
C SER A 49 32.61 17.56 46.78
N GLY A 50 33.07 16.32 46.65
CA GLY A 50 34.14 15.75 45.80
C GLY A 50 34.62 14.42 46.41
N SER A 51 35.65 13.79 45.82
CA SER A 51 36.31 12.54 46.29
C SER A 51 35.44 11.27 46.16
N THR A 52 35.79 10.23 45.39
CA THR A 52 36.86 9.21 45.60
C THR A 52 36.78 8.52 46.97
N SER A 53 36.95 7.20 47.16
CA SER A 53 37.32 6.05 46.30
C SER A 53 36.88 4.75 47.01
N GLY A 54 36.44 3.69 46.33
CA GLY A 54 37.32 2.55 45.99
C GLY A 54 37.18 1.37 46.98
N GLY A 55 37.59 0.16 46.58
CA GLY A 55 37.70 -1.01 47.48
C GLY A 55 36.83 -2.22 47.11
N ALA A 56 37.46 -3.34 46.77
CA ALA A 56 36.80 -4.60 46.41
C ALA A 56 36.67 -5.57 47.61
N GLY A 57 35.78 -6.56 47.51
CA GLY A 57 35.64 -7.66 48.48
C GLY A 57 34.95 -8.88 47.87
N SER A 58 35.62 -10.03 47.89
CA SER A 58 35.13 -11.34 47.39
C SER A 58 34.63 -12.22 48.54
N GLY A 59 33.72 -13.17 48.31
CA GLY A 59 33.39 -14.17 49.35
C GLY A 59 32.20 -15.14 49.13
N GLY A 60 32.37 -16.13 48.25
CA GLY A 60 32.14 -17.58 48.50
C GLY A 60 30.81 -18.18 49.06
N GLY A 61 30.27 -19.14 48.30
CA GLY A 61 29.58 -20.37 48.81
C GLY A 61 28.07 -20.29 49.11
N SER A 62 27.30 -21.38 49.11
CA SER A 62 27.56 -22.80 48.77
C SER A 62 26.26 -23.64 48.73
N THR A 63 26.16 -24.64 47.82
CA THR A 63 25.38 -25.92 47.94
C THR A 63 23.82 -25.87 48.10
N THR A 64 22.97 -26.86 47.73
CA THR A 64 23.14 -28.27 47.28
C THR A 64 21.91 -28.80 46.53
N GLY A 65 22.11 -29.77 45.61
CA GLY A 65 21.33 -31.04 45.49
C GLY A 65 19.92 -31.03 44.84
N GLY A 66 19.47 -32.04 44.08
CA GLY A 66 20.05 -33.36 43.76
C GLY A 66 19.35 -34.06 42.56
N THR A 67 19.60 -35.36 42.35
CA THR A 67 19.52 -36.07 41.05
C THR A 67 18.58 -37.29 40.97
N GLY A 68 18.23 -37.69 39.73
CA GLY A 68 17.81 -39.06 39.35
C GLY A 68 16.31 -39.28 39.09
N GLY A 69 15.85 -40.13 38.16
CA GLY A 69 16.55 -40.92 37.12
C GLY A 69 15.59 -41.85 36.34
N THR A 70 15.98 -42.27 35.11
CA THR A 70 15.74 -43.54 34.36
C THR A 70 14.43 -44.37 34.59
N SER A 71 13.77 -45.02 33.62
CA SER A 71 14.33 -45.90 32.55
C SER A 71 13.26 -46.53 31.60
N VAL A 72 13.63 -46.92 30.36
CA VAL A 72 13.00 -47.94 29.44
C VAL A 72 11.52 -47.68 28.99
N GLY A 73 11.03 -47.90 27.77
CA GLY A 73 11.47 -48.44 26.46
C GLY A 73 10.24 -48.33 25.50
N THR A 74 10.12 -48.86 24.28
CA THR A 74 10.94 -49.57 23.26
C THR A 74 10.31 -49.24 21.88
N GLY A 75 11.04 -49.11 20.76
CA GLY A 75 11.45 -50.22 19.88
C GLY A 75 10.70 -50.18 18.53
N GLY A 76 11.40 -50.15 17.39
CA GLY A 76 10.77 -50.18 16.06
C GLY A 76 11.55 -49.49 14.94
N ALA A 77 12.44 -50.21 14.26
CA ALA A 77 13.06 -49.78 13.00
C ALA A 77 13.27 -50.99 12.09
N GLY A 78 12.93 -50.86 10.79
CA GLY A 78 13.27 -51.87 9.78
C GLY A 78 12.43 -51.86 8.51
N GLY A 79 13.10 -51.91 7.35
CA GLY A 79 12.54 -52.39 6.08
C GLY A 79 12.23 -51.33 5.03
N GLY A 80 13.02 -51.30 3.93
CA GLY A 80 12.74 -50.41 2.79
C GLY A 80 13.86 -50.31 1.75
N THR A 81 14.22 -51.42 1.10
CA THR A 81 15.22 -51.44 0.01
C THR A 81 14.65 -51.97 -1.31
N GLY A 82 14.99 -51.30 -2.42
CA GLY A 82 15.03 -51.91 -3.75
C GLY A 82 13.92 -51.46 -4.71
N GLY A 83 14.30 -51.12 -5.96
CA GLY A 83 13.33 -50.81 -7.03
C GLY A 83 13.87 -49.94 -8.17
N ALA A 84 14.98 -50.32 -8.81
CA ALA A 84 15.41 -49.72 -10.07
C ALA A 84 14.96 -50.57 -11.27
N GLY A 85 14.50 -49.94 -12.35
CA GLY A 85 14.03 -50.64 -13.55
C GLY A 85 13.66 -49.72 -14.71
N SER A 86 14.64 -49.51 -15.60
CA SER A 86 14.59 -49.64 -17.07
C SER A 86 13.26 -49.34 -17.80
N SER A 87 13.13 -48.34 -18.68
CA SER A 87 13.86 -48.06 -19.94
C SER A 87 13.41 -48.85 -21.19
N VAL A 88 12.47 -48.30 -21.96
CA VAL A 88 12.29 -48.42 -23.43
C VAL A 88 11.45 -47.20 -23.85
N GLY A 89 11.63 -46.50 -24.98
CA GLY A 89 12.62 -46.58 -26.06
C GLY A 89 11.97 -46.24 -27.41
N ALA A 90 12.75 -45.67 -28.36
CA ALA A 90 12.41 -45.43 -29.78
C ALA A 90 11.30 -44.38 -30.11
N THR A 91 11.31 -43.65 -31.24
CA THR A 91 12.36 -43.29 -32.23
C THR A 91 11.90 -42.02 -32.98
N ALA A 92 12.84 -41.30 -33.61
CA ALA A 92 12.63 -40.06 -34.37
C ALA A 92 11.68 -40.15 -35.59
N GLY A 93 11.16 -38.99 -35.99
CA GLY A 93 10.59 -38.73 -37.32
C GLY A 93 10.97 -37.32 -37.80
N SER A 94 11.56 -37.20 -38.99
CA SER A 94 12.10 -35.95 -39.55
C SER A 94 11.29 -35.47 -40.77
N GLY A 95 11.29 -34.15 -41.00
CA GLY A 95 10.72 -33.47 -42.17
C GLY A 95 10.37 -32.02 -41.81
N GLY A 96 11.06 -31.02 -42.35
CA GLY A 96 10.68 -30.36 -43.61
C GLY A 96 9.56 -29.34 -43.33
N GLY A 97 9.80 -28.03 -43.32
CA GLY A 97 10.47 -27.25 -44.35
C GLY A 97 9.39 -26.50 -45.16
N GLY A 98 9.02 -25.29 -44.74
CA GLY A 98 7.92 -24.51 -45.31
C GLY A 98 7.96 -23.05 -44.82
N ALA A 99 7.53 -22.12 -45.66
CA ALA A 99 7.84 -20.69 -45.52
C ALA A 99 6.77 -19.87 -44.77
N ALA A 100 7.12 -18.58 -44.57
CA ALA A 100 6.38 -17.52 -43.93
C ALA A 100 4.85 -17.50 -44.11
N GLY A 101 4.15 -17.22 -43.01
CA GLY A 101 2.76 -16.76 -42.98
C GLY A 101 2.60 -15.66 -41.93
N THR A 102 2.07 -14.51 -42.34
CA THR A 102 1.73 -13.37 -41.46
C THR A 102 0.29 -13.48 -40.97
N GLY A 103 0.04 -13.05 -39.73
CA GLY A 103 -1.27 -13.09 -39.06
C GLY A 103 -1.27 -14.05 -37.87
N GLY A 104 -1.95 -13.77 -36.76
CA GLY A 104 -2.73 -12.59 -36.42
C GLY A 104 -2.94 -12.52 -34.91
N SER A 105 -3.49 -11.42 -34.40
CA SER A 105 -3.74 -11.19 -32.98
C SER A 105 -4.67 -12.26 -32.38
N GLY A 106 -4.11 -13.13 -31.55
CA GLY A 106 -4.89 -14.05 -30.72
C GLY A 106 -5.37 -13.34 -29.46
N ALA A 107 -6.60 -12.83 -29.48
CA ALA A 107 -7.26 -12.35 -28.27
C ALA A 107 -7.47 -13.53 -27.31
N GLY A 108 -6.84 -13.47 -26.14
CA GLY A 108 -7.04 -14.44 -25.07
C GLY A 108 -8.36 -14.18 -24.37
N GLU A 109 -9.40 -14.95 -24.70
CA GLU A 109 -10.71 -14.83 -24.09
C GLU A 109 -10.67 -15.21 -22.59
N GLY A 110 -10.78 -14.19 -21.73
CA GLY A 110 -10.95 -14.32 -20.28
C GLY A 110 -12.21 -13.58 -19.82
N ALA A 111 -13.35 -13.86 -20.44
CA ALA A 111 -14.59 -13.13 -20.21
C ALA A 111 -15.18 -13.39 -18.81
N GLY A 112 -14.81 -12.54 -17.85
CA GLY A 112 -15.58 -12.34 -16.62
C GLY A 112 -16.98 -11.81 -16.95
N ALA A 113 -18.00 -12.27 -16.22
CA ALA A 113 -19.40 -12.05 -16.56
C ALA A 113 -19.77 -10.56 -16.66
N GLY A 114 -20.52 -10.21 -17.71
CA GLY A 114 -20.78 -8.82 -18.07
C GLY A 114 -21.68 -8.07 -17.10
N GLY A 115 -21.21 -6.91 -16.65
CA GLY A 115 -22.09 -5.77 -16.39
C GLY A 115 -22.55 -5.17 -17.74
N THR A 116 -23.78 -4.66 -17.79
CA THR A 116 -24.19 -3.79 -18.89
C THR A 116 -23.33 -2.52 -18.84
N ALA A 117 -22.64 -2.19 -19.93
CA ALA A 117 -21.84 -0.96 -20.02
C ALA A 117 -22.67 0.24 -19.56
N ASN A 118 -22.21 0.93 -18.52
CA ASN A 118 -22.93 2.05 -17.95
C ASN A 118 -22.90 3.21 -18.97
N PRO A 119 -24.05 3.74 -19.44
CA PRO A 119 -24.05 4.76 -20.49
C PRO A 119 -23.35 6.04 -19.99
N GLY A 120 -22.19 6.36 -20.59
CA GLY A 120 -21.30 7.45 -20.14
C GLY A 120 -20.04 6.98 -19.41
N SER A 121 -19.81 5.66 -19.32
CA SER A 121 -18.56 5.08 -18.85
C SER A 121 -17.45 5.16 -19.89
N GLU A 122 -16.25 5.46 -19.43
CA GLU A 122 -15.04 5.51 -20.26
C GLU A 122 -14.18 4.24 -20.10
N LEU A 123 -14.49 3.39 -19.11
CA LEU A 123 -13.76 2.15 -18.83
C LEU A 123 -13.92 1.11 -19.96
N GLY A 124 -12.79 0.54 -20.40
CA GLY A 124 -12.69 -0.40 -21.51
C GLY A 124 -12.63 0.24 -22.90
N ALA A 125 -12.67 1.57 -23.01
CA ALA A 125 -12.62 2.28 -24.30
C ALA A 125 -11.25 2.94 -24.60
N GLY A 126 -10.38 3.07 -23.61
CA GLY A 126 -9.12 3.82 -23.73
C GLY A 126 -8.00 3.10 -24.49
N THR A 127 -7.22 3.87 -25.25
CA THR A 127 -6.01 3.39 -25.94
C THR A 127 -4.83 3.40 -24.98
N MET A 128 -4.30 2.22 -24.65
CA MET A 128 -3.19 2.05 -23.71
C MET A 128 -1.83 2.15 -24.39
N GLU A 129 -0.87 2.88 -23.81
CA GLU A 129 0.52 2.86 -24.25
C GLU A 129 1.51 2.77 -23.07
N GLY A 130 2.71 2.26 -23.38
CA GLY A 130 3.73 1.95 -22.38
C GLY A 130 3.43 0.62 -21.70
N SER A 131 4.40 -0.30 -21.70
CA SER A 131 4.25 -1.62 -21.10
C SER A 131 5.56 -2.09 -20.48
N GLY A 132 5.47 -3.02 -19.55
CA GLY A 132 6.65 -3.56 -18.89
C GLY A 132 6.32 -4.65 -17.89
N ARG A 133 7.39 -5.18 -17.29
CA ARG A 133 7.31 -6.22 -16.26
C ARG A 133 8.57 -6.13 -15.39
N SER A 134 8.39 -6.09 -14.08
CA SER A 134 9.52 -6.00 -13.14
C SER A 134 9.23 -6.70 -11.82
N SER A 135 10.29 -7.26 -11.25
CA SER A 135 10.34 -7.77 -9.87
C SER A 135 11.08 -6.79 -8.93
N GLU A 136 11.59 -5.67 -9.46
CA GLU A 136 12.28 -4.66 -8.68
C GLU A 136 11.32 -3.96 -7.71
N ARG A 137 11.80 -3.70 -6.49
CA ARG A 137 10.99 -3.22 -5.36
C ARG A 137 10.31 -1.86 -5.60
N TYR A 138 10.96 -1.00 -6.37
CA TYR A 138 10.56 0.39 -6.62
C TYR A 138 10.66 0.76 -8.11
N GLU A 139 10.32 -0.18 -8.99
CA GLU A 139 10.27 0.10 -10.44
C GLU A 139 9.24 1.19 -10.74
N THR A 140 9.50 2.00 -11.77
CA THR A 140 8.61 3.07 -12.22
C THR A 140 8.33 2.95 -13.72
N GLY A 141 7.10 2.60 -14.08
CA GLY A 141 6.62 2.59 -15.45
C GLY A 141 6.07 3.96 -15.86
N LEU A 142 6.55 4.51 -16.98
CA LEU A 142 5.87 5.61 -17.67
C LEU A 142 4.86 5.00 -18.65
N VAL A 143 3.60 5.42 -18.56
CA VAL A 143 2.47 4.84 -19.29
C VAL A 143 1.50 5.95 -19.71
N SER A 144 0.62 5.68 -20.67
CA SER A 144 -0.44 6.61 -21.06
C SER A 144 -1.76 5.87 -21.32
N ARG A 145 -2.85 6.65 -21.30
CA ARG A 145 -4.17 6.25 -21.75
C ARG A 145 -4.77 7.39 -22.55
N ASP A 146 -5.13 7.13 -23.80
CA ASP A 146 -5.65 8.14 -24.75
C ASP A 146 -4.72 9.35 -24.93
N GLY A 147 -3.40 9.14 -24.78
CA GLY A 147 -2.37 10.17 -24.78
C GLY A 147 -2.20 10.92 -23.45
N THR A 148 -3.14 10.82 -22.51
CA THR A 148 -2.99 11.33 -21.14
C THR A 148 -1.93 10.51 -20.41
N PRO A 149 -0.87 11.13 -19.86
CA PRO A 149 0.21 10.41 -19.18
C PRO A 149 -0.18 9.99 -17.76
N TYR A 150 0.39 8.87 -17.32
CA TYR A 150 0.29 8.34 -15.96
C TYR A 150 1.65 7.75 -15.54
N VAL A 151 1.79 7.46 -14.26
CA VAL A 151 2.95 6.72 -13.74
C VAL A 151 2.47 5.52 -12.95
N LEU A 152 3.08 4.36 -13.21
CA LEU A 152 2.95 3.15 -12.42
C LEU A 152 4.18 2.97 -11.52
N ILE A 153 3.95 2.49 -10.29
CA ILE A 153 5.00 2.05 -9.37
C ILE A 153 4.68 0.66 -8.81
N THR A 154 5.68 -0.22 -8.76
CA THR A 154 5.51 -1.58 -8.20
C THR A 154 5.52 -1.57 -6.66
N ASN A 155 6.28 -0.65 -6.07
CA ASN A 155 6.09 -0.10 -4.74
C ASN A 155 5.93 -1.10 -3.58
N GLY A 156 6.96 -1.91 -3.34
CA GLY A 156 7.11 -2.76 -2.15
C GLY A 156 7.53 -1.97 -0.90
N TRP A 157 6.87 -0.86 -0.57
CA TRP A 157 7.35 0.07 0.48
C TRP A 157 7.33 -0.49 1.90
N GLY A 158 6.49 -1.48 2.18
CA GLY A 158 6.23 -1.96 3.52
C GLY A 158 7.45 -2.59 4.22
N PRO A 159 7.53 -2.53 5.56
CA PRO A 159 8.64 -3.11 6.31
C PRO A 159 8.66 -4.65 6.24
N GLY A 160 7.51 -5.29 6.01
CA GLY A 160 7.37 -6.74 5.80
C GLY A 160 7.33 -7.16 4.33
N PHE A 161 7.77 -6.31 3.39
CA PHE A 161 7.90 -6.67 1.98
C PHE A 161 8.86 -7.87 1.79
N GLY A 162 8.39 -8.90 1.09
CA GLY A 162 9.21 -10.02 0.64
C GLY A 162 9.70 -9.83 -0.79
N ASN A 163 8.84 -10.16 -1.75
CA ASN A 163 9.08 -9.95 -3.19
C ASN A 163 7.76 -9.74 -3.94
N HIS A 164 7.86 -9.29 -5.19
CA HIS A 164 6.73 -9.28 -6.12
C HIS A 164 7.20 -9.52 -7.55
N THR A 165 6.25 -9.71 -8.46
CA THR A 165 6.43 -9.41 -9.87
C THR A 165 5.16 -8.76 -10.39
N VAL A 166 5.31 -7.62 -11.05
CA VAL A 166 4.21 -6.83 -11.61
C VAL A 166 4.46 -6.62 -13.10
N SER A 167 3.44 -6.85 -13.92
CA SER A 167 3.41 -6.47 -15.34
C SER A 167 2.33 -5.43 -15.59
N TRP A 168 2.50 -4.61 -16.64
CA TRP A 168 1.59 -3.51 -16.95
C TRP A 168 1.52 -3.19 -18.45
N GLU A 169 0.40 -2.58 -18.84
CA GLU A 169 0.12 -2.06 -20.17
C GLU A 169 -0.85 -0.87 -20.04
N GLY A 170 -0.40 0.33 -20.41
CA GLY A 170 -1.11 1.57 -20.09
C GLY A 170 -1.36 1.71 -18.59
N THR A 171 -2.59 2.09 -18.21
CA THR A 171 -3.00 2.16 -16.80
C THR A 171 -3.44 0.81 -16.19
N SER A 172 -3.42 -0.27 -16.97
CA SER A 172 -3.67 -1.63 -16.47
C SER A 172 -2.41 -2.27 -15.89
N PHE A 173 -2.55 -3.07 -14.84
CA PHE A 173 -1.43 -3.84 -14.29
C PHE A 173 -1.87 -5.12 -13.58
N THR A 174 -1.01 -6.13 -13.60
CA THR A 174 -1.20 -7.41 -12.91
C THR A 174 -0.10 -7.63 -11.89
N VAL A 175 -0.47 -7.82 -10.62
CA VAL A 175 0.38 -8.39 -9.58
C VAL A 175 0.44 -9.90 -9.83
N GLU A 176 1.34 -10.33 -10.73
CA GLU A 176 1.53 -11.73 -11.11
C GLU A 176 1.86 -12.59 -9.89
N SER A 177 2.73 -12.07 -9.03
CA SER A 177 3.04 -12.63 -7.72
C SER A 177 3.36 -11.53 -6.71
N MET A 178 3.00 -11.75 -5.46
CA MET A 178 3.48 -10.97 -4.32
C MET A 178 3.61 -11.87 -3.10
N SER A 179 4.71 -11.69 -2.35
CA SER A 179 4.90 -12.26 -1.02
C SER A 179 5.41 -11.20 -0.03
N GLY A 180 4.96 -11.32 1.22
CA GLY A 180 5.23 -10.41 2.31
C GLY A 180 4.24 -10.65 3.45
N SER A 181 4.44 -9.94 4.55
CA SER A 181 3.55 -9.91 5.71
C SER A 181 3.37 -8.49 6.21
N ALA A 182 2.33 -8.23 6.99
CA ALA A 182 2.09 -6.91 7.57
C ALA A 182 3.29 -6.43 8.41
N GLY A 183 3.49 -5.11 8.43
CA GLY A 183 4.40 -4.47 9.38
C GLY A 183 3.89 -4.56 10.82
N SER A 184 4.78 -4.36 11.79
CA SER A 184 4.45 -4.46 13.22
C SER A 184 3.42 -3.44 13.71
N MET A 185 3.13 -2.39 12.94
CA MET A 185 2.08 -1.41 13.21
C MET A 185 0.85 -1.59 12.30
N GLY A 186 0.71 -2.75 11.65
CA GLY A 186 -0.37 -3.02 10.69
C GLY A 186 -0.19 -2.35 9.32
N GLN A 187 1.03 -1.93 8.96
CA GLN A 187 1.29 -1.45 7.58
C GLN A 187 1.16 -2.59 6.57
N PRO A 188 0.69 -2.34 5.33
CA PRO A 188 0.81 -3.30 4.25
C PRO A 188 2.28 -3.53 3.88
N ALA A 189 2.56 -4.64 3.21
CA ALA A 189 3.87 -5.01 2.67
C ALA A 189 4.16 -4.33 1.32
N SER A 190 3.15 -4.08 0.49
CA SER A 190 3.28 -3.35 -0.77
C SER A 190 2.03 -2.55 -1.12
N TYR A 191 2.18 -1.58 -2.03
CA TYR A 191 1.08 -0.85 -2.67
C TYR A 191 1.38 -0.62 -4.16
N PRO A 192 1.41 -1.67 -5.01
CA PRO A 192 1.50 -1.54 -6.46
C PRO A 192 0.33 -0.67 -6.97
N THR A 193 0.67 0.37 -7.72
CA THR A 193 -0.19 1.55 -7.92
C THR A 193 0.04 2.19 -9.28
N VAL A 194 -1.03 2.70 -9.89
CA VAL A 194 -0.97 3.66 -11.01
C VAL A 194 -1.61 4.98 -10.58
N PHE A 195 -1.06 6.11 -11.02
CA PHE A 195 -1.54 7.43 -10.62
C PHE A 195 -1.37 8.51 -11.70
N CYS A 196 -2.17 9.56 -11.58
CA CYS A 196 -1.97 10.87 -12.20
C CYS A 196 -1.69 11.93 -11.11
N GLY A 197 -0.77 12.85 -11.40
CA GLY A 197 -0.46 14.02 -10.58
C GLY A 197 0.83 13.91 -9.78
N ARG A 198 0.90 14.67 -8.69
CA ARG A 198 2.07 14.73 -7.79
C ARG A 198 1.94 13.75 -6.63
N TYR A 199 2.46 12.54 -6.85
CA TYR A 199 2.46 11.44 -5.88
C TYR A 199 3.85 11.17 -5.27
N SER A 200 4.02 10.05 -4.57
CA SER A 200 5.18 9.69 -3.72
C SER A 200 6.56 9.60 -4.39
N VAL A 201 6.64 9.64 -5.73
CA VAL A 201 7.87 9.44 -6.51
C VAL A 201 8.14 10.63 -7.46
N ARG A 202 7.75 10.50 -8.73
CA ARG A 202 7.83 11.52 -9.78
C ARG A 202 6.44 12.08 -10.03
N GLU A 203 6.36 13.40 -10.15
CA GLU A 203 5.16 14.10 -10.62
C GLU A 203 4.88 13.75 -12.09
N VAL A 204 3.63 13.39 -12.40
CA VAL A 204 3.18 13.17 -13.77
C VAL A 204 2.90 14.54 -14.41
N PRO A 205 3.68 15.00 -15.41
CA PRO A 205 3.36 16.22 -16.11
C PRO A 205 2.08 16.02 -16.95
N ASP A 206 1.36 17.10 -17.25
CA ASP A 206 0.35 17.16 -18.30
C ASP A 206 -0.87 16.20 -18.18
N CYS A 207 -1.13 15.59 -17.02
CA CYS A 207 -2.35 14.81 -16.76
C CYS A 207 -3.48 15.61 -16.07
N GLY A 208 -3.33 16.93 -15.92
CA GLY A 208 -4.33 17.81 -15.31
C GLY A 208 -4.23 18.00 -13.79
N LEU A 209 -3.40 17.21 -13.09
CA LEU A 209 -3.11 17.37 -11.66
C LEU A 209 -1.63 17.72 -11.43
N PRO A 210 -1.26 18.51 -10.40
CA PRO A 210 -2.13 19.03 -9.33
C PRO A 210 -3.05 20.18 -9.78
N ALA A 211 -4.27 20.23 -9.24
CA ALA A 211 -5.28 21.24 -9.60
C ALA A 211 -5.98 21.88 -8.38
N PRO A 212 -6.27 23.20 -8.38
CA PRO A 212 -7.00 23.85 -7.30
C PRO A 212 -8.43 23.34 -7.16
N SER A 213 -8.80 22.91 -5.94
CA SER A 213 -10.13 22.36 -5.64
C SER A 213 -11.28 23.35 -5.89
N ALA A 214 -10.99 24.66 -5.89
CA ALA A 214 -11.95 25.71 -6.19
C ALA A 214 -12.09 26.04 -7.69
N SER A 215 -11.23 25.50 -8.56
CA SER A 215 -11.32 25.65 -10.02
C SER A 215 -11.69 24.36 -10.75
N ILE A 216 -11.64 23.21 -10.08
CA ILE A 216 -12.17 21.94 -10.61
C ILE A 216 -13.70 22.05 -10.70
N THR A 217 -14.21 22.02 -11.92
CA THR A 217 -15.63 21.83 -12.24
C THR A 217 -16.01 20.36 -12.07
N SER A 218 -15.15 19.45 -12.51
CA SER A 218 -15.30 18.00 -12.31
C SER A 218 -13.94 17.29 -12.34
N LEU A 219 -13.73 16.36 -11.40
CA LEU A 219 -12.58 15.45 -11.40
C LEU A 219 -13.08 14.02 -11.52
N ARG A 220 -13.51 13.64 -12.73
CA ARG A 220 -14.01 12.29 -13.00
C ARG A 220 -12.87 11.29 -12.92
N THR A 221 -13.15 10.13 -12.36
CA THR A 221 -12.26 8.99 -12.37
C THR A 221 -13.05 7.70 -12.41
N GLY A 222 -12.46 6.68 -13.02
CA GLY A 222 -13.00 5.33 -13.05
C GLY A 222 -11.91 4.30 -12.84
N TRP A 223 -12.27 3.19 -12.21
CA TRP A 223 -11.37 2.06 -12.02
C TRP A 223 -12.15 0.73 -12.10
N ARG A 224 -11.64 -0.19 -12.92
CA ARG A 224 -12.02 -1.61 -12.90
C ARG A 224 -10.84 -2.45 -12.42
N TRP A 225 -11.11 -3.40 -11.53
CA TRP A 225 -10.14 -4.38 -11.05
C TRP A 225 -10.77 -5.78 -10.94
N ALA A 226 -9.93 -6.81 -10.92
CA ALA A 226 -10.35 -8.20 -10.85
C ALA A 226 -9.55 -8.96 -9.77
N LYS A 227 -10.28 -9.55 -8.81
CA LYS A 227 -9.63 -10.36 -7.75
C LYS A 227 -9.04 -11.68 -8.24
N ASN A 228 -9.50 -12.20 -9.38
CA ASN A 228 -9.02 -13.45 -10.00
C ASN A 228 -8.88 -14.63 -9.00
N GLY A 229 -9.85 -14.76 -8.08
CA GLY A 229 -9.90 -15.80 -7.05
C GLY A 229 -9.16 -15.48 -5.73
N ASN A 230 -8.49 -14.34 -5.61
CA ASN A 230 -7.79 -13.95 -4.37
C ASN A 230 -8.79 -13.49 -3.30
N GLU A 231 -8.86 -14.22 -2.18
CA GLU A 231 -9.56 -13.78 -0.95
C GLU A 231 -8.60 -13.31 0.16
N GLY A 232 -7.33 -13.06 -0.20
CA GLY A 232 -6.25 -12.70 0.73
C GLY A 232 -6.41 -11.35 1.44
N GLN A 233 -5.38 -10.97 2.20
CA GLN A 233 -5.36 -9.75 2.99
C GLN A 233 -4.84 -8.57 2.16
N TYR A 234 -5.71 -8.01 1.33
CA TYR A 234 -5.45 -6.84 0.50
C TYR A 234 -6.70 -5.97 0.36
N ASN A 235 -6.54 -4.67 0.23
CA ASN A 235 -7.63 -3.79 -0.21
C ASN A 235 -7.55 -3.59 -1.74
N ALA A 236 -8.62 -3.06 -2.29
CA ALA A 236 -8.61 -2.42 -3.60
C ALA A 236 -9.03 -0.97 -3.35
N ALA A 237 -8.13 -0.01 -3.52
CA ALA A 237 -8.37 1.35 -3.04
C ALA A 237 -7.84 2.45 -3.98
N TYR A 238 -8.58 3.55 -4.00
CA TYR A 238 -8.06 4.86 -4.38
C TYR A 238 -7.27 5.47 -3.22
N ASP A 239 -6.11 6.08 -3.53
CA ASP A 239 -5.39 7.01 -2.64
C ASP A 239 -5.33 8.38 -3.33
N ILE A 240 -6.01 9.36 -2.75
CA ILE A 240 -6.17 10.71 -3.29
C ILE A 240 -5.45 11.67 -2.36
N TRP A 241 -4.41 12.30 -2.90
CA TRP A 241 -3.51 13.17 -2.14
C TRP A 241 -4.03 14.59 -2.17
N MET A 242 -4.34 15.14 -1.00
CA MET A 242 -4.87 16.49 -0.84
C MET A 242 -3.77 17.42 -0.34
N GLY A 243 -3.68 18.63 -0.89
CA GLY A 243 -2.55 19.51 -0.58
C GLY A 243 -2.63 20.90 -1.18
N ASN A 244 -1.46 21.46 -1.51
CA ASN A 244 -1.29 22.81 -2.04
C ASN A 244 -0.59 22.85 -3.42
N GLY A 245 -0.57 21.72 -4.14
CA GLY A 245 0.15 21.52 -5.40
C GLY A 245 1.64 21.22 -5.24
N THR A 246 2.24 21.50 -4.08
CA THR A 246 3.68 21.23 -3.83
C THR A 246 3.93 20.31 -2.64
N GLN A 247 3.04 20.34 -1.65
CA GLN A 247 3.11 19.57 -0.42
C GLN A 247 1.82 18.79 -0.22
N LEU A 248 1.95 17.56 0.28
CA LEU A 248 0.85 16.77 0.81
C LEU A 248 0.42 17.36 2.16
N GLN A 249 -0.89 17.47 2.38
CA GLN A 249 -1.47 18.00 3.61
C GLN A 249 -2.49 17.04 4.24
N GLY A 250 -3.04 16.09 3.48
CA GLY A 250 -3.88 15.01 3.99
C GLY A 250 -4.20 13.96 2.94
N TYR A 251 -4.77 12.85 3.39
CA TYR A 251 -5.14 11.71 2.56
C TYR A 251 -6.66 11.56 2.50
N LEU A 252 -7.19 11.31 1.30
CA LEU A 252 -8.55 10.85 1.08
C LEU A 252 -8.46 9.48 0.41
N MET A 253 -8.98 8.43 1.04
CA MET A 253 -9.01 7.09 0.43
C MET A 253 -10.43 6.62 0.15
N VAL A 254 -10.60 5.85 -0.92
CA VAL A 254 -11.88 5.19 -1.24
C VAL A 254 -11.59 3.70 -1.43
N TRP A 255 -11.96 2.89 -0.43
CA TRP A 255 -11.70 1.45 -0.40
C TRP A 255 -12.89 0.71 -1.02
N LEU A 256 -12.67 0.12 -2.19
CA LEU A 256 -13.63 -0.70 -2.93
C LEU A 256 -13.72 -2.14 -2.42
N ARG A 257 -12.70 -2.59 -1.67
CA ARG A 257 -12.68 -3.86 -0.91
C ARG A 257 -12.06 -3.60 0.46
N ASP A 258 -12.69 -4.15 1.49
CA ASP A 258 -12.18 -4.18 2.87
C ASP A 258 -11.75 -5.62 3.21
N PRO A 259 -10.48 -5.88 3.61
CA PRO A 259 -9.98 -7.22 3.89
C PRO A 259 -10.38 -7.73 5.29
N PRO A 260 -10.59 -9.05 5.51
CA PRO A 260 -11.15 -9.58 6.76
C PRO A 260 -10.35 -9.40 8.07
N ARG A 261 -9.13 -8.87 8.04
CA ARG A 261 -8.26 -8.73 9.24
C ARG A 261 -7.51 -7.41 9.35
N TYR A 262 -7.57 -6.58 8.32
CA TYR A 262 -6.91 -5.28 8.30
C TYR A 262 -7.97 -4.21 8.03
N GLN A 263 -7.63 -2.98 8.37
CA GLN A 263 -8.56 -1.87 8.39
C GLN A 263 -7.86 -0.62 7.85
N PRO A 264 -8.60 0.41 7.42
CA PRO A 264 -8.02 1.69 7.07
C PRO A 264 -7.30 2.33 8.25
N ALA A 265 -6.31 3.17 7.94
CA ALA A 265 -5.59 3.92 8.94
C ALA A 265 -6.53 4.91 9.66
N GLY A 266 -6.41 4.95 11.00
CA GLY A 266 -7.32 5.68 11.87
C GLY A 266 -8.24 4.75 12.66
N GLN A 267 -9.47 5.19 12.89
CA GLN A 267 -10.50 4.51 13.66
C GLN A 267 -11.87 4.64 12.95
N PRO A 268 -12.83 3.73 13.20
CA PRO A 268 -14.13 3.81 12.55
C PRO A 268 -14.88 5.01 13.10
N ASN A 269 -15.51 5.80 12.24
CA ASN A 269 -16.27 6.97 12.65
C ASN A 269 -17.68 6.52 13.10
N PRO A 270 -18.01 6.54 14.41
CA PRO A 270 -19.25 5.95 14.91
C PRO A 270 -20.51 6.73 14.47
N ALA A 271 -20.37 7.98 14.02
CA ALA A 271 -21.48 8.78 13.52
C ALA A 271 -21.78 8.53 12.02
N HIS A 272 -20.86 7.89 11.28
CA HIS A 272 -20.89 7.81 9.83
C HIS A 272 -20.58 6.39 9.31
N GLN A 273 -21.46 5.46 9.62
CA GLN A 273 -21.45 4.09 9.08
C GLN A 273 -22.65 3.89 8.14
N GLY A 274 -22.47 3.10 7.08
CA GLY A 274 -23.51 2.83 6.07
C GLY A 274 -24.03 4.07 5.32
N VAL A 275 -23.22 5.13 5.19
CA VAL A 275 -23.64 6.41 4.60
C VAL A 275 -23.63 6.35 3.07
N THR A 276 -24.51 7.11 2.43
CA THR A 276 -24.45 7.39 0.99
C THR A 276 -23.67 8.69 0.74
N VAL A 277 -22.99 8.74 -0.40
CA VAL A 277 -22.33 9.95 -0.94
C VAL A 277 -23.11 10.36 -2.20
N ALA A 278 -23.33 11.66 -2.41
CA ALA A 278 -24.07 12.14 -3.57
C ALA A 278 -23.39 11.71 -4.88
N ASN A 279 -24.16 11.27 -5.87
CA ASN A 279 -23.72 10.77 -7.19
C ASN A 279 -22.78 9.55 -7.19
N VAL A 280 -22.31 9.05 -6.04
CA VAL A 280 -21.44 7.88 -5.93
C VAL A 280 -22.28 6.64 -5.59
N PRO A 281 -22.17 5.52 -6.31
CA PRO A 281 -23.02 4.36 -6.09
C PRO A 281 -22.75 3.64 -4.75
N GLY A 282 -23.85 3.31 -4.05
CA GLY A 282 -23.87 2.44 -2.86
C GLY A 282 -23.50 3.12 -1.53
N THR A 283 -23.16 2.30 -0.55
CA THR A 283 -22.94 2.72 0.85
C THR A 283 -21.47 2.59 1.28
N TRP A 284 -21.09 3.42 2.25
CA TRP A 284 -19.73 3.60 2.72
C TRP A 284 -19.68 3.69 4.25
N ASN A 285 -18.67 3.07 4.85
CA ASN A 285 -18.28 3.22 6.23
C ASN A 285 -17.13 4.22 6.29
N ILE A 286 -17.25 5.28 7.10
CA ILE A 286 -16.18 6.28 7.22
C ILE A 286 -15.20 5.86 8.32
N TRP A 287 -13.92 5.97 8.02
CA TRP A 287 -12.81 5.82 8.98
C TRP A 287 -11.93 7.06 8.91
N ASN A 288 -11.48 7.59 10.03
CA ASN A 288 -10.60 8.75 10.03
C ASN A 288 -9.55 8.72 11.15
N GLY A 289 -8.43 9.41 10.94
CA GLY A 289 -7.31 9.42 11.86
C GLY A 289 -6.13 10.21 11.33
N MET A 290 -4.91 9.78 11.67
CA MET A 290 -3.66 10.43 11.27
C MET A 290 -2.66 9.40 10.72
N VAL A 291 -1.96 9.76 9.64
CA VAL A 291 -0.82 9.03 9.06
C VAL A 291 0.33 10.02 8.93
N ASN A 292 1.51 9.69 9.49
CA ASN A 292 2.72 10.53 9.43
C ASN A 292 2.51 11.99 9.89
N GLY A 293 1.57 12.24 10.80
CA GLY A 293 1.23 13.59 11.28
C GLY A 293 0.25 14.37 10.39
N LEU A 294 -0.24 13.79 9.30
CA LEU A 294 -1.27 14.34 8.43
C LEU A 294 -2.61 13.60 8.63
N PRO A 295 -3.78 14.26 8.53
CA PRO A 295 -5.06 13.58 8.64
C PRO A 295 -5.32 12.67 7.45
N ILE A 296 -6.03 11.58 7.72
CA ILE A 296 -6.60 10.67 6.72
C ILE A 296 -8.10 10.50 6.97
N THR A 297 -8.89 10.53 5.89
CA THR A 297 -10.30 10.15 5.90
C THR A 297 -10.56 9.15 4.78
N ASN A 298 -11.22 8.03 5.11
CA ASN A 298 -11.44 6.89 4.22
C ASN A 298 -12.95 6.65 4.10
N TRP A 299 -13.44 6.39 2.88
CA TRP A 299 -14.78 5.87 2.61
C TRP A 299 -14.64 4.42 2.16
N VAL A 300 -15.28 3.49 2.87
CA VAL A 300 -14.94 2.06 2.81
C VAL A 300 -16.16 1.21 2.53
N ARG A 301 -16.10 0.31 1.55
CA ARG A 301 -17.10 -0.75 1.39
C ARG A 301 -17.08 -1.66 2.60
N ALA A 302 -18.24 -2.01 3.14
CA ALA A 302 -18.30 -3.06 4.17
C ALA A 302 -17.74 -4.39 3.61
N GLU A 303 -17.00 -5.14 4.43
CA GLU A 303 -16.46 -6.46 4.09
C GLU A 303 -17.51 -7.33 3.33
N GLY A 304 -17.10 -7.95 2.24
CA GLY A 304 -17.97 -8.78 1.39
C GLY A 304 -18.89 -7.99 0.44
N ASN A 305 -18.86 -6.66 0.44
CA ASN A 305 -19.63 -5.80 -0.47
C ASN A 305 -18.71 -5.09 -1.49
N ASP A 306 -17.77 -5.85 -2.05
CA ASP A 306 -16.75 -5.38 -3.00
C ASP A 306 -17.38 -4.65 -4.20
N SER A 307 -16.70 -3.59 -4.68
CA SER A 307 -16.99 -2.97 -5.98
C SER A 307 -15.84 -3.22 -6.95
N TYR A 308 -15.99 -4.19 -7.86
CA TYR A 308 -15.00 -4.53 -8.88
C TYR A 308 -14.86 -3.47 -9.99
N GLU A 309 -15.84 -2.59 -10.12
CA GLU A 309 -15.83 -1.45 -11.02
C GLU A 309 -16.57 -0.27 -10.38
N ILE A 310 -16.06 0.95 -10.53
CA ILE A 310 -16.75 2.18 -10.14
C ILE A 310 -16.27 3.37 -10.99
N GLU A 311 -17.15 4.33 -11.21
CA GLU A 311 -16.81 5.68 -11.68
C GLU A 311 -17.47 6.71 -10.75
N PHE A 312 -16.78 7.82 -10.49
CA PHE A 312 -17.29 8.93 -9.68
C PHE A 312 -16.52 10.22 -9.96
N ASP A 313 -17.01 11.35 -9.44
CA ASP A 313 -16.24 12.58 -9.33
C ASP A 313 -15.58 12.65 -7.94
N VAL A 314 -14.26 12.81 -7.88
CA VAL A 314 -13.51 12.93 -6.62
C VAL A 314 -14.06 14.07 -5.74
N MET A 315 -14.59 15.12 -6.37
CA MET A 315 -15.17 16.26 -5.67
C MET A 315 -16.50 15.93 -4.96
N ASP A 316 -17.18 14.82 -5.28
CA ASP A 316 -18.33 14.35 -4.48
C ASP A 316 -17.89 13.95 -3.07
N PHE A 317 -16.78 13.22 -2.93
CA PHE A 317 -16.23 12.86 -1.62
C PHE A 317 -15.67 14.08 -0.87
N VAL A 318 -15.04 15.03 -1.56
CA VAL A 318 -14.57 16.29 -0.94
C VAL A 318 -15.76 17.11 -0.41
N ARG A 319 -16.87 17.20 -1.16
CA ARG A 319 -18.11 17.87 -0.73
C ARG A 319 -18.84 17.12 0.39
N ASP A 320 -18.84 15.79 0.37
CA ASP A 320 -19.38 14.95 1.46
C ASP A 320 -18.60 15.15 2.76
N ALA A 321 -17.27 15.19 2.69
CA ALA A 321 -16.39 15.47 3.82
C ALA A 321 -16.73 16.82 4.48
N GLN A 322 -16.83 17.88 3.67
CA GLN A 322 -17.21 19.22 4.14
C GLN A 322 -18.60 19.21 4.79
N THR A 323 -19.57 18.54 4.16
CA THR A 323 -20.95 18.42 4.66
C THR A 323 -21.02 17.72 6.03
N ARG A 324 -20.12 16.76 6.28
CA ARG A 324 -20.01 16.02 7.56
C ARG A 324 -19.08 16.68 8.59
N GLY A 325 -18.38 17.76 8.23
CA GLY A 325 -17.36 18.37 9.09
C GLY A 325 -16.09 17.52 9.25
N LEU A 326 -15.78 16.66 8.28
CA LEU A 326 -14.60 15.79 8.28
C LEU A 326 -13.37 16.52 7.73
N SER A 327 -12.18 16.11 8.19
CA SER A 327 -10.92 16.72 7.80
C SER A 327 -10.38 16.15 6.50
N VAL A 328 -10.52 16.92 5.42
CA VAL A 328 -9.85 16.71 4.13
C VAL A 328 -9.13 18.03 3.79
N PRO A 329 -7.90 18.24 4.29
CA PRO A 329 -7.22 19.53 4.22
C PRO A 329 -6.51 19.74 2.88
N GLY A 330 -6.35 21.01 2.52
CA GLY A 330 -5.69 21.44 1.30
C GLY A 330 -6.61 22.28 0.43
N ASN A 331 -6.01 22.99 -0.53
CA ASN A 331 -6.72 23.78 -1.53
C ASN A 331 -6.51 23.25 -2.96
N GLN A 332 -5.83 22.12 -3.11
CA GLN A 332 -5.62 21.40 -4.35
C GLN A 332 -5.81 19.90 -4.16
N VAL A 333 -6.26 19.22 -5.22
CA VAL A 333 -6.04 17.78 -5.38
C VAL A 333 -4.66 17.62 -6.01
N ASN A 334 -3.72 17.01 -5.31
CA ASN A 334 -2.35 16.83 -5.80
C ASN A 334 -2.24 15.66 -6.78
N ALA A 335 -2.91 14.54 -6.47
CA ALA A 335 -2.87 13.31 -7.25
C ALA A 335 -4.11 12.44 -6.98
N VAL A 336 -4.45 11.61 -7.96
CA VAL A 336 -5.41 10.51 -7.85
C VAL A 336 -4.67 9.23 -8.24
N ALA A 337 -4.63 8.25 -7.34
CA ALA A 337 -3.97 6.97 -7.50
C ALA A 337 -4.93 5.81 -7.22
N VAL A 338 -4.71 4.66 -7.86
CA VAL A 338 -5.40 3.40 -7.54
C VAL A 338 -4.42 2.24 -7.46
N GLY A 339 -4.69 1.31 -6.55
CA GLY A 339 -3.85 0.14 -6.34
C GLY A 339 -4.39 -0.83 -5.31
N PHE A 340 -3.52 -1.74 -4.88
CA PHE A 340 -3.83 -2.75 -3.87
C PHE A 340 -2.85 -2.64 -2.72
N GLU A 341 -3.28 -2.20 -1.54
CA GLU A 341 -2.46 -2.37 -0.33
C GLU A 341 -2.52 -3.84 0.04
N ILE A 342 -1.39 -4.55 -0.03
CA ILE A 342 -1.32 -5.98 0.24
C ILE A 342 -0.58 -6.18 1.56
N TRP A 343 -1.28 -6.72 2.57
CA TRP A 343 -0.72 -7.05 3.88
C TRP A 343 -0.05 -8.43 3.88
N GLU A 344 -0.76 -9.47 3.42
CA GLU A 344 -0.27 -10.85 3.47
C GLU A 344 -0.25 -11.50 2.08
N GLY A 345 0.89 -12.07 1.72
CA GLY A 345 1.01 -13.00 0.58
C GLY A 345 0.80 -14.46 0.98
N PRO A 346 0.74 -15.40 0.01
CA PRO A 346 0.89 -15.15 -1.42
C PRO A 346 -0.38 -14.53 -2.04
N ILE A 347 -0.17 -13.56 -2.93
CA ILE A 347 -1.17 -13.07 -3.89
C ILE A 347 -0.65 -13.39 -5.30
N THR A 348 -1.53 -13.83 -6.20
CA THR A 348 -1.18 -14.11 -7.60
C THR A 348 -2.26 -13.65 -8.56
N ASN A 349 -1.86 -13.09 -9.70
CA ASN A 349 -2.74 -12.59 -10.76
C ASN A 349 -3.82 -11.57 -10.31
N LEU A 350 -3.58 -10.81 -9.22
CA LEU A 350 -4.48 -9.72 -8.82
C LEU A 350 -4.32 -8.54 -9.78
N GLN A 351 -5.40 -8.02 -10.35
CA GLN A 351 -5.34 -7.18 -11.55
C GLN A 351 -6.09 -5.85 -11.42
N SER A 352 -5.41 -4.74 -11.73
CA SER A 352 -6.00 -3.48 -12.18
C SER A 352 -6.24 -3.57 -13.68
N VAL A 353 -7.49 -3.42 -14.14
CA VAL A 353 -7.89 -3.73 -15.53
C VAL A 353 -7.94 -2.48 -16.39
N ASP A 354 -8.48 -1.37 -15.87
CA ASP A 354 -8.47 -0.06 -16.53
C ASP A 354 -8.66 1.02 -15.46
N PHE A 355 -7.94 2.14 -15.58
CA PHE A 355 -8.00 3.30 -14.71
C PHE A 355 -7.88 4.58 -15.53
N TYR A 356 -8.66 5.60 -15.20
CA TYR A 356 -8.56 6.93 -15.81
C TYR A 356 -8.83 8.06 -14.81
N VAL A 357 -8.31 9.24 -15.13
CA VAL A 357 -8.57 10.53 -14.48
C VAL A 357 -8.82 11.57 -15.58
N ASP A 358 -9.90 12.31 -15.44
CA ASP A 358 -10.27 13.44 -16.31
C ASP A 358 -10.54 14.69 -15.43
N VAL A 359 -9.99 15.84 -15.84
CA VAL A 359 -9.97 17.08 -15.04
C VAL A 359 -10.54 18.24 -15.85
N ASN A 360 -11.66 18.80 -15.40
CA ASN A 360 -12.36 19.94 -16.00
C ASN A 360 -12.73 21.00 -14.94
#